data_AF-A0A4Y9PK42-F1
#
_entry.id   AF-A0A4Y9PK42-F1
#
_cell.length_a   1.000
_cell.length_b   1.000
_cell.length_c   1.000
_cell.angle_alpha   90.00
_cell.angle_beta   90.00
_cell.angle_gamma   90.00
#
_symmetry.space_group_name_H-M   'P 1'
#
loop_
_entity.id
_entity.type
_entity.pdbx_description
1 polymer ?
#
loop_
_entity_poly.entity_id
_entity_poly.type
_entity_poly.pdbx_seq_one_letter_code
_entity_poly.pdbx_strand_id
1 'polypeptide(L)'
;MTPSRRTLDTGLVVAAAAVALLTLLPAGRGWAWGAPLSEIRWYVSGWDSPTAMLQLTGNLVLLAPLAALAVFRWPALASPYRLAAAALGAGAQIELLQWLLPLGRVVSPLDALLNATGALVTGLVVQQLRYPLTTVKR
;
A
#
# COMPACT_ATOMS: atom_id res chain seq x y z
N MET A 1 -16.96 19.18 0.86
CA MET A 1 -17.89 18.48 -0.05
C MET A 1 -17.54 17.00 -0.04
N THR A 2 -18.49 16.10 0.21
CA THR A 2 -18.26 14.66 0.10
C THR A 2 -18.23 14.28 -1.38
N PRO A 3 -17.17 13.60 -1.87
CA PRO A 3 -17.08 13.20 -3.28
C PRO A 3 -18.23 12.26 -3.65
N SER A 4 -18.72 12.36 -4.88
CA SER A 4 -19.79 11.48 -5.38
C SER A 4 -19.31 10.02 -5.43
N ARG A 5 -20.25 9.06 -5.34
CA ARG A 5 -19.90 7.63 -5.47
C ARG A 5 -19.18 7.33 -6.77
N ARG A 6 -19.65 7.89 -7.90
CA ARG A 6 -19.01 7.71 -9.21
C ARG A 6 -17.57 8.23 -9.21
N THR A 7 -17.32 9.40 -8.61
CA THR A 7 -15.97 9.97 -8.50
C THR A 7 -15.05 9.04 -7.70
N LEU A 8 -15.54 8.47 -6.60
CA LEU A 8 -14.77 7.51 -5.79
C LEU A 8 -14.50 6.21 -6.54
N ASP A 9 -15.50 5.67 -7.24
CA ASP A 9 -15.36 4.44 -8.02
C ASP A 9 -14.33 4.65 -9.16
N THR A 10 -14.41 5.76 -9.90
CA THR A 10 -13.40 6.10 -10.93
C THR A 10 -12.01 6.25 -10.32
N GLY A 11 -11.89 6.96 -9.20
CA GLY A 11 -10.61 7.14 -8.52
C GLY A 11 -10.00 5.80 -8.08
N LEU A 12 -10.82 4.89 -7.54
CA LEU A 12 -10.39 3.56 -7.13
C LEU A 12 -9.88 2.74 -8.32
N VAL A 13 -10.59 2.77 -9.45
CA VAL A 13 -10.17 2.08 -10.67
C VAL A 13 -8.84 2.64 -11.19
N VAL A 14 -8.69 3.97 -11.24
CA VAL A 14 -7.45 4.62 -11.70
C VAL A 14 -6.28 4.29 -10.76
N ALA A 15 -6.50 4.36 -9.44
CA ALA A 15 -5.47 4.04 -8.46
C ALA A 15 -5.08 2.55 -8.50
N ALA A 16 -6.05 1.64 -8.66
CA ALA A 16 -5.80 0.21 -8.81
C ALA A 16 -5.02 -0.09 -10.10
N ALA A 17 -5.38 0.56 -11.21
CA ALA A 17 -4.65 0.42 -12.47
C ALA A 17 -3.22 0.95 -12.35
N ALA A 18 -3.00 2.09 -11.68
CA ALA A 18 -1.66 2.62 -11.43
C ALA A 18 -0.81 1.65 -10.59
N VAL A 19 -1.37 1.10 -9.51
CA VAL A 19 -0.68 0.06 -8.70
C VAL A 19 -0.33 -1.14 -9.55
N ALA A 20 -1.29 -1.67 -10.33
CA ALA A 20 -1.05 -2.81 -11.20
C ALA A 20 0.03 -2.52 -12.25
N LEU A 21 0.05 -1.33 -12.86
CA LEU A 21 1.10 -0.94 -13.80
C LEU A 21 2.47 -0.87 -13.12
N LEU A 22 2.56 -0.27 -11.93
CA LEU A 22 3.83 -0.12 -11.22
C LEU A 22 4.42 -1.46 -10.77
N THR A 23 3.58 -2.41 -10.38
CA THR A 23 4.02 -3.69 -9.80
C THR A 23 4.04 -4.86 -10.78
N LEU A 24 3.16 -4.85 -11.79
CA LEU A 24 2.99 -5.98 -12.71
C LEU A 24 3.61 -5.74 -14.09
N LEU A 25 4.12 -4.54 -14.40
CA LEU A 25 4.95 -4.35 -15.60
C LEU A 25 6.27 -5.14 -15.46
N PRO A 26 6.63 -5.99 -16.46
CA PRO A 26 7.88 -6.73 -16.43
C PRO A 26 9.09 -5.81 -16.34
N ALA A 27 9.99 -6.09 -15.40
CA ALA A 27 11.31 -5.48 -15.27
C ALA A 27 12.44 -6.44 -15.70
N GLY A 28 12.11 -7.67 -16.06
CA GLY A 28 13.05 -8.70 -16.47
C GLY A 28 12.36 -10.05 -16.65
N ARG A 29 13.05 -11.13 -16.29
CA ARG A 29 12.55 -12.51 -16.32
C ARG A 29 12.67 -13.15 -14.95
N GLY A 30 11.78 -14.09 -14.63
CA GLY A 30 11.80 -14.83 -13.37
C GLY A 30 11.36 -13.98 -12.18
N TRP A 31 11.82 -14.33 -10.99
CA TRP A 31 11.66 -13.53 -9.77
C TRP A 31 12.85 -13.78 -8.84
N ALA A 32 13.10 -12.87 -7.91
CA ALA A 32 14.08 -13.03 -6.84
C ALA A 32 13.37 -13.04 -5.48
N TRP A 33 13.88 -13.81 -4.52
CA TRP A 33 13.31 -13.84 -3.17
C TRP A 33 13.90 -12.73 -2.30
N GLY A 34 13.03 -11.87 -1.77
CA GLY A 34 13.36 -10.90 -0.72
C GLY A 34 13.35 -11.60 0.64
N ALA A 35 14.52 -12.01 1.13
CA ALA A 35 14.62 -12.61 2.46
C ALA A 35 14.39 -11.51 3.52
N PRO A 36 13.36 -11.62 4.40
CA PRO A 36 12.95 -10.50 5.24
C PRO A 36 14.05 -9.92 6.13
N LEU A 37 14.90 -10.76 6.72
CA LEU A 37 16.00 -10.30 7.56
C LEU A 37 17.08 -9.55 6.78
N SER A 38 17.34 -9.96 5.53
CA SER A 38 18.29 -9.30 4.65
C SER A 38 17.78 -7.93 4.22
N GLU A 39 16.49 -7.84 3.89
CA GLU A 39 15.86 -6.58 3.48
C GLU A 39 15.74 -5.60 4.65
N ILE A 40 15.37 -6.06 5.85
CA ILE A 40 15.39 -5.22 7.06
C ILE A 40 16.78 -4.64 7.27
N ARG A 41 17.84 -5.47 7.20
CA ARG A 41 19.22 -4.99 7.33
C ARG A 41 19.54 -3.96 6.24
N TRP A 42 19.15 -4.23 5.00
CA TRP A 42 19.38 -3.33 3.87
C TRP A 42 18.72 -1.96 4.05
N TYR A 43 17.45 -1.90 4.46
CA TYR A 43 16.76 -0.64 4.74
C TYR A 43 17.38 0.10 5.92
N VAL A 44 17.77 -0.61 6.99
CA VAL A 44 18.37 -0.01 8.19
C VAL A 44 19.77 0.53 7.93
N SER A 45 20.57 -0.12 7.08
CA SER A 45 21.93 0.32 6.77
C SER A 45 22.02 1.26 5.56
N GLY A 46 21.01 1.29 4.70
CA GLY A 46 21.06 1.93 3.39
C GLY A 46 20.42 3.32 3.29
N TRP A 47 20.44 4.13 4.36
CA TRP A 47 19.79 5.45 4.37
C TRP A 47 20.40 6.45 3.39
N ASP A 48 21.68 6.26 3.05
CA ASP A 48 22.41 7.01 2.03
C ASP A 48 22.20 6.48 0.61
N SER A 49 21.57 5.30 0.46
CA SER A 49 21.29 4.69 -0.84
C SER A 49 19.98 5.25 -1.43
N PRO A 50 20.04 5.96 -2.58
CA PRO A 50 18.82 6.43 -3.24
C PRO A 50 17.88 5.30 -3.63
N THR A 51 18.44 4.12 -3.94
CA THR A 51 17.65 2.94 -4.31
C THR A 51 16.88 2.37 -3.12
N ALA A 52 17.54 2.26 -1.95
CA ALA A 52 16.88 1.79 -0.74
C ALA A 52 15.78 2.75 -0.30
N MET A 53 16.03 4.06 -0.37
CA MET A 53 15.03 5.07 -0.03
C MET A 53 13.87 5.09 -1.03
N LEU A 54 14.14 4.92 -2.33
CA LEU A 54 13.08 4.82 -3.33
C LEU A 54 12.20 3.58 -3.11
N GLN A 55 12.77 2.42 -2.80
CA GLN A 55 11.97 1.23 -2.49
C GLN A 55 11.18 1.37 -1.19
N LEU A 56 11.81 1.87 -0.12
CA LEU A 56 11.15 2.07 1.16
C LEU A 56 9.95 3.02 1.02
N THR A 57 10.19 4.20 0.44
CA THR A 57 9.15 5.21 0.26
C THR A 57 8.12 4.76 -0.78
N GLY A 58 8.55 4.15 -1.88
CA GLY A 58 7.71 3.61 -2.93
C GLY A 58 6.70 2.60 -2.39
N ASN A 59 7.16 1.62 -1.59
CA ASN A 59 6.28 0.66 -0.96
C ASN A 59 5.33 1.33 0.04
N LEU A 60 5.82 2.22 0.90
CA LEU A 60 4.95 2.96 1.84
C LEU A 60 3.87 3.80 1.13
N VAL A 61 4.11 4.34 -0.06
CA VAL A 61 3.10 5.18 -0.75
C VAL A 61 2.25 4.40 -1.76
N LEU A 62 2.65 3.19 -2.16
CA LEU A 62 2.02 2.46 -3.26
C LEU A 62 0.51 2.29 -3.08
N LEU A 63 0.08 1.82 -1.91
CA LEU A 63 -1.33 1.56 -1.60
C LEU A 63 -2.04 2.74 -0.92
N ALA A 64 -1.33 3.83 -0.61
CA ALA A 64 -1.89 4.98 0.10
C ALA A 64 -3.09 5.63 -0.63
N PRO A 65 -3.04 5.92 -1.95
CA PRO A 65 -4.18 6.50 -2.67
C PRO A 65 -5.41 5.59 -2.67
N LEU A 66 -5.20 4.28 -2.84
CA LEU A 66 -6.29 3.29 -2.76
C LEU A 66 -6.92 3.27 -1.38
N ALA A 67 -6.12 3.25 -0.31
CA ALA A 67 -6.61 3.27 1.06
C ALA A 67 -7.42 4.53 1.37
N ALA A 68 -6.93 5.70 0.95
CA ALA A 68 -7.64 6.96 1.12
C ALA A 68 -9.03 6.91 0.49
N LEU A 69 -9.12 6.52 -0.78
CA LEU A 69 -10.37 6.42 -1.52
C LEU A 69 -11.29 5.33 -0.96
N ALA A 70 -10.72 4.20 -0.55
CA ALA A 70 -11.46 3.08 0.02
C ALA A 70 -12.14 3.46 1.33
N VAL A 71 -11.48 4.23 2.21
CA VAL A 71 -12.10 4.75 3.44
C VAL A 71 -13.27 5.69 3.13
N PHE A 72 -13.15 6.55 2.11
CA PHE A 72 -14.27 7.39 1.65
C PHE A 72 -15.43 6.55 1.11
N ARG A 73 -15.13 5.53 0.31
CA ARG A 73 -16.11 4.71 -0.41
C ARG A 73 -16.83 3.70 0.47
N TRP A 74 -16.12 3.13 1.44
CA TRP A 74 -16.59 2.09 2.34
C TRP A 74 -16.29 2.48 3.79
N PRO A 75 -17.23 3.15 4.48
CA PRO A 75 -17.02 3.61 5.86
C PRO A 75 -16.64 2.49 6.84
N ALA A 76 -17.01 1.23 6.56
CA ALA A 76 -16.59 0.07 7.35
C ALA A 76 -15.06 -0.13 7.37
N LEU A 77 -14.34 0.33 6.34
CA LEU A 77 -12.88 0.31 6.30
C LEU A 77 -12.23 1.43 7.13
N ALA A 78 -13.02 2.29 7.78
CA ALA A 78 -12.48 3.20 8.80
C ALA A 78 -12.08 2.45 10.09
N SER A 79 -12.45 1.18 10.25
CA SER A 79 -11.93 0.36 11.34
C SER A 79 -10.45 0.00 11.07
N PRO A 80 -9.51 0.28 11.99
CA PRO A 80 -8.08 0.01 11.79
C PRO A 80 -7.80 -1.45 11.42
N TYR A 81 -8.46 -2.40 12.09
CA TYR A 81 -8.27 -3.83 11.82
C TYR A 81 -8.77 -4.25 10.44
N ARG A 82 -9.91 -3.71 10.00
CA ARG A 82 -10.47 -4.02 8.67
C ARG A 82 -9.60 -3.41 7.56
N LEU A 83 -9.10 -2.21 7.78
CA LEU A 83 -8.17 -1.56 6.85
C LEU A 83 -6.85 -2.32 6.77
N ALA A 84 -6.28 -2.70 7.92
CA ALA A 84 -5.04 -3.48 7.98
C ALA A 84 -5.19 -4.82 7.25
N ALA A 85 -6.28 -5.54 7.49
CA ALA A 85 -6.56 -6.80 6.80
C ALA A 85 -6.71 -6.62 5.28
N ALA A 86 -7.45 -5.60 4.85
CA ALA A 86 -7.61 -5.31 3.42
C ALA A 86 -6.28 -4.91 2.76
N ALA A 87 -5.47 -4.10 3.44
CA ALA A 87 -4.19 -3.63 2.93
C ALA A 87 -3.13 -4.74 2.87
N LEU A 88 -3.07 -5.60 3.89
CA LEU A 88 -2.24 -6.81 3.88
C LEU A 88 -2.67 -7.77 2.77
N GLY A 89 -3.98 -7.97 2.59
CA GLY A 89 -4.51 -8.79 1.50
C GLY A 89 -4.12 -8.25 0.13
N ALA A 90 -4.23 -6.93 -0.09
CA ALA A 90 -3.82 -6.29 -1.33
C ALA A 90 -2.31 -6.40 -1.58
N GLY A 91 -1.48 -6.13 -0.56
CA GLY A 91 -0.02 -6.30 -0.64
C GLY A 91 0.37 -7.74 -0.95
N ALA A 92 -0.17 -8.71 -0.22
CA ALA A 92 0.09 -10.14 -0.47
C ALA A 92 -0.38 -10.61 -1.85
N GLN A 93 -1.49 -10.06 -2.38
CA GLN A 93 -1.95 -10.37 -3.73
C GLN A 93 -0.96 -9.87 -4.79
N ILE A 94 -0.33 -8.70 -4.59
CA ILE A 94 0.72 -8.20 -5.48
C ILE A 94 1.90 -9.17 -5.50
N GLU A 95 2.42 -9.54 -4.33
CA GLU A 95 3.54 -10.48 -4.20
C GLU A 95 3.22 -11.84 -4.81
N LEU A 96 2.00 -12.34 -4.59
CA LEU A 96 1.53 -13.60 -5.16
C LEU A 96 1.50 -13.53 -6.69
N LEU A 97 1.01 -12.43 -7.27
CA LEU A 97 1.00 -12.24 -8.71
C LEU A 97 2.43 -12.13 -9.26
N GLN A 98 3.35 -11.45 -8.57
CA GLN A 98 4.76 -11.37 -8.97
C GLN A 98 5.50 -12.71 -8.83
N TRP A 99 5.05 -13.59 -7.95
CA TRP A 99 5.56 -14.94 -7.85
C TRP A 99 5.06 -15.85 -8.98
N LEU A 100 3.76 -15.75 -9.31
CA LEU A 100 3.12 -16.52 -10.37
C LEU A 100 3.50 -16.04 -11.78
N LEU A 101 3.73 -14.74 -11.94
CA LEU A 101 4.12 -14.11 -13.19
C LEU A 101 5.63 -13.81 -13.12
N PRO A 102 6.49 -14.45 -13.94
CA PRO A 102 7.94 -14.28 -13.88
C PRO A 102 8.40 -12.92 -14.46
N LEU A 103 8.03 -11.83 -13.78
CA LEU A 103 8.14 -10.43 -14.22
C LEU A 103 9.53 -9.81 -14.03
N GLY A 104 10.51 -10.56 -13.53
CA GLY A 104 11.81 -10.04 -13.11
C GLY A 104 11.73 -9.13 -11.90
N ARG A 105 10.79 -9.39 -10.98
CA ARG A 105 10.57 -8.62 -9.76
C ARG A 105 11.05 -9.39 -8.54
N VAL A 106 11.32 -8.67 -7.45
CA VAL A 106 11.54 -9.28 -6.14
C VAL A 106 10.16 -9.63 -5.57
N VAL A 107 10.02 -10.85 -5.04
CA VAL A 107 8.87 -11.26 -4.23
C VAL A 107 9.30 -11.13 -2.77
N SER A 108 8.69 -10.21 -2.05
CA SER A 108 9.10 -9.76 -0.72
C SER A 108 7.91 -9.65 0.24
N PRO A 109 7.85 -10.50 1.27
CA PRO A 109 6.88 -10.33 2.36
C PRO A 109 7.03 -8.98 3.08
N LEU A 110 8.23 -8.39 3.07
CA LEU A 110 8.47 -7.09 3.69
C LEU A 110 7.87 -5.96 2.86
N ASP A 111 7.92 -6.04 1.53
CA ASP A 111 7.28 -5.06 0.64
C ASP A 111 5.76 -5.07 0.82
N ALA A 112 5.13 -6.25 0.91
CA ALA A 112 3.70 -6.36 1.26
C ALA A 112 3.38 -5.70 2.60
N LEU A 113 4.24 -5.85 3.62
CA LEU A 113 4.06 -5.23 4.93
C LEU A 113 4.22 -3.70 4.87
N LEU A 114 5.20 -3.19 4.12
CA LEU A 114 5.41 -1.75 3.92
C LEU A 114 4.22 -1.13 3.18
N ASN A 115 3.76 -1.76 2.10
CA ASN A 115 2.55 -1.41 1.36
C ASN A 115 1.34 -1.30 2.30
N ALA A 116 1.13 -2.31 3.15
CA ALA A 116 0.03 -2.33 4.09
C ALA A 116 0.16 -1.26 5.19
N THR A 117 1.37 -1.03 5.68
CA THR A 117 1.67 -0.02 6.71
C THR A 117 1.32 1.38 6.20
N GLY A 118 1.77 1.71 4.99
CA GLY A 118 1.49 3.00 4.37
C GLY A 118 0.01 3.25 4.07
N ALA A 119 -0.69 2.22 3.60
CA ALA A 119 -2.14 2.23 3.44
C ALA A 119 -2.88 2.45 4.76
N LEU A 120 -2.48 1.73 5.82
CA LEU A 120 -3.07 1.86 7.15
C LEU A 120 -2.88 3.28 7.70
N VAL A 121 -1.66 3.81 7.70
CA VAL A 121 -1.36 5.18 8.15
C VAL A 121 -2.21 6.19 7.36
N THR A 122 -2.25 6.07 6.04
CA THR A 122 -3.02 6.97 5.18
C THR A 122 -4.51 6.91 5.48
N GLY A 123 -5.09 5.72 5.59
CA GLY A 123 -6.52 5.58 5.88
C GLY A 123 -6.91 6.09 7.27
N LEU A 124 -6.03 5.93 8.27
CA LEU A 124 -6.23 6.50 9.61
C LEU A 124 -6.18 8.04 9.58
N VAL A 125 -5.23 8.63 8.85
CA VAL A 125 -5.17 10.10 8.66
C VAL A 125 -6.45 10.58 7.97
N VAL A 126 -6.88 9.92 6.89
CA VAL A 126 -8.13 10.25 6.19
C VAL A 126 -9.34 10.13 7.11
N GLN A 127 -9.40 9.09 7.96
CA GLN A 127 -10.47 8.94 8.94
C GLN A 127 -10.53 10.12 9.92
N GLN A 128 -9.38 10.50 10.49
CA GLN A 128 -9.31 11.64 11.43
C GLN A 128 -9.74 12.96 10.76
N LEU A 129 -9.36 13.18 9.51
CA LEU A 129 -9.76 14.36 8.75
C LEU A 129 -11.27 14.38 8.42
N ARG A 130 -11.90 13.22 8.26
CA ARG A 130 -13.34 13.09 8.01
C ARG A 130 -14.18 13.26 9.26
N TYR A 131 -13.69 12.73 10.38
CA TYR A 131 -14.33 12.78 11.68
C TYR A 131 -13.32 13.32 12.68
N PRO A 132 -13.12 14.65 12.74
CA PRO A 132 -12.28 15.24 13.75
C PRO A 132 -12.75 14.72 15.10
N LEU A 133 -11.83 14.19 15.91
CA LEU A 133 -12.16 13.80 17.27
C LEU A 133 -12.69 15.05 17.98
N THR A 134 -14.01 15.22 18.03
CA THR A 134 -14.62 16.19 18.93
C THR A 134 -14.35 15.66 20.32
N THR A 135 -13.34 16.24 20.95
CA THR A 135 -12.98 16.04 22.35
C THR A 135 -14.25 16.06 23.19
N VAL A 136 -14.66 14.89 23.66
CA VAL A 136 -15.62 14.79 24.75
C VAL A 136 -14.94 15.40 25.96
N LYS A 137 -15.30 16.64 26.30
CA LYS A 137 -15.07 17.17 27.65
C LYS A 137 -15.72 16.16 28.61
N ARG A 138 -14.90 15.46 29.39
CA ARG A 138 -15.31 14.91 30.67
C ARG A 138 -14.94 15.92 31.74
#